data_AF-A0A074LND5-F1
#
_entry.id   AF-A0A074LND5-F1
#
_cell.length_a   1.000
_cell.length_b   1.000
_cell.length_c   1.000
_cell.angle_alpha   90.00
_cell.angle_beta   90.00
_cell.angle_gamma   90.00
#
_symmetry.space_group_name_H-M   'P 1'
#
loop_
_entity.id
_entity.type
_entity.pdbx_description
1 polymer ?
#
loop_
_entity_poly.entity_id
_entity_poly.type
_entity_poly.pdbx_seq_one_letter_code
_entity_poly.pdbx_strand_id
1 'polypeptide(L)'
;MRIVYETPWLDTGYWLLIVGTPLLLFIGYFLAKILFRDREYDVPENVVVMPQDYKWRNYTNDYRVIMEISRAVVQVQSFPPVTYQQIYMHLVSEEAHRVAQNIGTFHVYREQDIRAYLDEVDAIRQSQFRG
;
A
#
# COMPACT_ATOMS: atom_id res chain seq x y z
N MET A 1 -23.35 -39.74 -58.38
CA MET A 1 -22.64 -38.53 -57.91
C MET A 1 -22.63 -38.59 -56.38
N ARG A 2 -21.52 -39.03 -55.78
CA ARG A 2 -21.39 -39.14 -54.32
C ARG A 2 -20.80 -37.82 -53.84
N ILE A 3 -21.60 -37.01 -53.16
CA ILE A 3 -21.09 -35.80 -52.50
C ILE A 3 -20.40 -36.28 -51.23
N VAL A 4 -19.09 -36.44 -51.31
CA VAL A 4 -18.23 -36.62 -50.15
C VAL A 4 -18.15 -35.25 -49.49
N TYR A 5 -18.73 -35.10 -48.31
CA TYR A 5 -18.45 -33.96 -47.45
C TYR A 5 -17.05 -34.18 -46.85
N GLU A 6 -16.00 -33.93 -47.64
CA GLU A 6 -14.67 -33.69 -47.11
C GLU A 6 -14.68 -32.27 -46.54
N THR A 7 -14.73 -32.23 -45.23
CA THR A 7 -15.15 -31.05 -44.52
C THR A 7 -14.11 -30.88 -43.40
N PRO A 8 -13.23 -29.87 -43.51
CA PRO A 8 -11.78 -30.04 -43.46
C PRO A 8 -11.20 -29.24 -42.28
N TRP A 9 -11.57 -29.61 -41.06
CA TRP A 9 -11.37 -28.72 -39.92
C TRP A 9 -10.36 -29.27 -38.92
N LEU A 10 -9.18 -28.66 -39.04
CA LEU A 10 -8.15 -28.51 -38.02
C LEU A 10 -7.32 -29.76 -37.74
N ASP A 11 -6.34 -29.91 -38.63
CA ASP A 11 -4.97 -30.32 -38.34
C ASP A 11 -4.65 -30.26 -36.84
N THR A 12 -4.05 -31.33 -36.31
CA THR A 12 -3.74 -31.49 -34.88
C THR A 12 -2.92 -30.31 -34.33
N GLY A 13 -2.17 -29.62 -35.19
CA GLY A 13 -1.46 -28.38 -34.88
C GLY A 13 -2.34 -27.16 -34.61
N TYR A 14 -3.49 -27.02 -35.28
CA TYR A 14 -4.42 -25.91 -35.03
C TYR A 14 -5.11 -26.01 -33.66
N TRP A 15 -5.44 -27.23 -33.21
CA TRP A 15 -5.95 -27.45 -31.85
C TRP A 15 -4.91 -27.10 -30.78
N LEU A 16 -3.64 -27.41 -31.05
CA LEU A 16 -2.51 -27.04 -30.21
C LEU A 16 -2.36 -25.52 -30.10
N LEU A 17 -2.59 -24.78 -31.18
CA LEU A 17 -2.56 -23.32 -31.16
C LEU A 17 -3.80 -22.71 -30.46
N ILE A 18 -4.99 -23.22 -30.74
CA ILE A 18 -6.26 -22.70 -30.16
C ILE A 18 -6.34 -22.97 -28.67
N VAL A 19 -5.83 -24.10 -28.18
CA VAL A 19 -5.90 -24.46 -26.75
C VAL A 19 -4.60 -24.14 -26.03
N GLY A 20 -3.44 -24.42 -26.66
CA GLY A 20 -2.13 -24.24 -26.05
C GLY A 20 -1.74 -22.78 -25.88
N THR A 21 -2.05 -21.91 -26.85
CA THR A 21 -1.72 -20.48 -26.76
C THR A 21 -2.45 -19.79 -25.61
N PRO A 22 -3.80 -19.90 -25.45
CA PRO A 22 -4.47 -19.29 -24.30
C PRO A 22 -4.07 -19.93 -22.98
N LEU A 23 -3.75 -21.23 -22.94
CA LEU A 23 -3.24 -21.87 -21.72
C LEU A 23 -1.86 -21.30 -21.31
N LEU A 24 -0.96 -21.11 -22.27
CA LEU A 24 0.35 -20.48 -22.03
C LEU A 24 0.20 -19.01 -21.62
N LEU A 25 -0.72 -18.26 -22.23
CA LEU A 25 -1.02 -16.89 -21.83
C LEU A 25 -1.60 -16.84 -20.41
N PHE A 26 -2.47 -17.79 -20.05
CA PHE A 26 -3.02 -17.90 -18.71
C PHE A 26 -1.90 -18.19 -17.69
N ILE A 27 -1.08 -19.21 -17.93
CA ILE A 27 0.05 -19.55 -17.05
C ILE A 27 1.03 -18.38 -16.96
N GLY A 28 1.38 -17.77 -18.09
CA GLY A 28 2.26 -16.60 -18.16
C GLY A 28 1.72 -15.38 -17.41
N TYR A 29 0.41 -15.13 -17.51
CA TYR A 29 -0.27 -14.08 -16.75
C TYR A 29 -0.22 -14.35 -15.24
N PHE A 30 -0.46 -15.59 -14.81
CA PHE A 30 -0.38 -15.95 -13.40
C PHE A 30 1.06 -15.91 -12.87
N LEU A 31 2.04 -16.36 -13.66
CA LEU A 31 3.46 -16.23 -13.32
C LEU A 31 3.89 -14.77 -13.23
N ALA A 32 3.51 -13.94 -14.20
CA ALA A 32 3.75 -12.50 -14.16
C ALA A 32 3.10 -11.88 -12.91
N LYS A 33 1.84 -12.22 -12.64
CA LYS A 33 1.14 -11.76 -11.44
C LYS A 33 1.87 -12.18 -10.16
N ILE A 34 2.39 -13.39 -10.06
CA ILE A 34 3.19 -13.83 -8.90
C ILE A 34 4.51 -13.04 -8.82
N LEU A 35 5.23 -12.91 -9.94
CA LEU A 35 6.52 -12.22 -10.00
C LEU A 35 6.42 -10.71 -9.71
N PHE A 36 5.29 -10.09 -10.09
CA PHE A 36 5.03 -8.67 -9.88
C PHE A 36 4.27 -8.39 -8.57
N ARG A 37 3.59 -9.38 -7.99
CA ARG A 37 2.94 -9.24 -6.67
C ARG A 37 3.94 -8.93 -5.56
N ASP A 38 5.17 -9.40 -5.67
CA ASP A 38 6.25 -9.05 -4.74
C ASP A 38 6.83 -7.65 -5.01
N ARG A 39 6.69 -7.10 -6.23
CA ARG A 39 7.14 -5.72 -6.55
C ARG A 39 6.15 -4.63 -6.16
N GLU A 40 4.88 -4.96 -5.97
CA GLU A 40 3.87 -4.00 -5.47
C GLU A 40 3.97 -3.77 -3.95
N TYR A 41 4.82 -4.52 -3.24
CA TYR A 41 4.99 -4.47 -1.79
C TYR A 41 6.32 -3.89 -1.31
N ASP A 42 7.05 -3.14 -2.16
CA ASP A 42 8.11 -2.28 -1.63
C ASP A 42 7.45 -1.12 -0.86
N VAL A 43 7.27 -1.34 0.44
CA VAL A 43 6.96 -0.30 1.41
C VAL A 43 7.92 0.85 1.14
N PRO A 44 7.44 2.05 0.77
CA PRO A 44 8.34 3.13 0.41
C PRO A 44 9.28 3.39 1.59
N GLU A 45 10.57 3.09 1.41
CA GLU A 45 11.58 3.03 2.48
C GLU A 45 11.75 4.35 3.25
N ASN A 46 11.18 5.45 2.74
CA ASN A 46 11.37 6.81 3.23
C ASN A 46 10.05 7.49 3.59
N VAL A 47 9.07 6.76 4.13
CA VAL A 47 7.75 7.30 4.45
C VAL A 47 7.44 7.19 5.94
N VAL A 48 6.97 8.31 6.50
CA VAL A 48 6.62 8.42 7.92
C VAL A 48 5.15 8.83 8.02
N VAL A 49 4.41 8.08 8.82
CA VAL A 49 3.01 8.36 9.13
C VAL A 49 2.94 9.24 10.37
N MET A 50 2.25 10.36 10.24
CA MET A 50 2.06 11.30 11.34
C MET A 50 0.60 11.72 11.47
N PRO A 51 0.14 11.96 12.72
CA PRO A 51 -1.10 12.70 12.95
C PRO A 51 -1.02 14.12 12.38
N GLN A 52 -2.15 14.77 12.18
CA GLN A 52 -2.24 16.13 11.64
C GLN A 52 -1.42 17.17 12.44
N ASP A 53 -1.26 16.96 13.74
CA ASP A 53 -0.51 17.85 14.64
C ASP A 53 0.99 17.50 14.74
N TYR A 54 1.45 16.50 13.98
CA TYR A 54 2.82 15.98 13.96
C TYR A 54 3.35 15.48 15.32
N LYS A 55 2.47 15.18 16.29
CA LYS A 55 2.86 14.84 17.66
C LYS A 55 2.21 13.57 18.17
N TRP A 56 2.84 12.43 17.91
CA TRP A 56 2.43 11.15 18.49
C TRP A 56 2.30 11.17 20.01
N ARG A 57 3.18 11.90 20.72
CA ARG A 57 3.19 12.01 22.18
C ARG A 57 1.88 12.56 22.78
N ASN A 58 1.08 13.29 22.00
CA ASN A 58 -0.22 13.78 22.46
C ASN A 58 -1.25 12.64 22.60
N TYR A 59 -1.03 11.52 21.92
CA TYR A 59 -1.97 10.40 21.83
C TYR A 59 -1.42 9.13 22.47
N THR A 60 -0.15 8.82 22.24
CA THR A 60 0.52 7.64 22.81
C THR A 60 2.04 7.81 22.82
N ASN A 61 2.69 7.13 23.77
CA ASN A 61 4.15 6.94 23.78
C ASN A 61 4.54 5.49 23.46
N ASP A 62 3.56 4.60 23.24
CA ASP A 62 3.84 3.20 22.92
C ASP A 62 4.21 3.05 21.44
N TYR A 63 5.47 2.72 21.20
CA TYR A 63 6.01 2.48 19.87
C TYR A 63 5.29 1.36 19.11
N ARG A 64 4.80 0.33 19.80
CA ARG A 64 4.10 -0.80 19.15
C ARG A 64 2.80 -0.33 18.51
N VAL A 65 2.05 0.49 19.24
CA VAL A 65 0.79 1.08 18.77
C VAL A 65 1.05 2.02 17.58
N ILE A 66 2.08 2.88 17.69
CA ILE A 66 2.49 3.78 16.61
C ILE A 66 2.83 3.00 15.34
N MET A 67 3.62 1.93 15.47
CA MET A 67 4.03 1.09 14.34
C MET A 67 2.87 0.34 13.71
N GLU A 68 1.94 -0.16 14.52
CA GLU A 68 0.74 -0.85 14.03
C GLU A 68 -0.11 0.09 13.18
N ILE A 69 -0.43 1.27 13.71
CA ILE A 69 -1.20 2.29 12.99
C ILE A 69 -0.46 2.73 11.72
N SER A 70 0.84 2.96 11.81
CA SER A 70 1.66 3.37 10.65
C SER A 70 1.62 2.32 9.55
N ARG A 71 1.73 1.02 9.89
CA ARG A 71 1.60 -0.08 8.92
C ARG A 71 0.21 -0.12 8.30
N ALA A 72 -0.84 0.05 9.10
CA ALA A 72 -2.21 0.07 8.59
C ALA A 72 -2.44 1.22 7.60
N VAL A 73 -1.96 2.42 7.93
CA VAL A 73 -2.04 3.60 7.05
C VAL A 73 -1.27 3.37 5.75
N VAL A 74 -0.05 2.81 5.84
CA VAL A 74 0.78 2.49 4.66
C VAL A 74 0.17 1.38 3.81
N GLN A 75 -0.59 0.44 4.38
CA GLN A 75 -1.30 -0.58 3.60
C GLN A 75 -2.47 0.00 2.81
N VAL A 76 -3.15 1.00 3.35
CA VAL A 76 -4.31 1.60 2.68
C VAL A 76 -3.88 2.48 1.51
N GLN A 77 -2.73 3.15 1.60
CA GLN A 77 -1.88 3.79 0.55
C GLN A 77 -2.53 4.59 -0.59
N SER A 78 -3.85 4.75 -0.62
CA SER A 78 -4.54 5.12 -1.84
C SER A 78 -4.50 6.62 -2.08
N PHE A 79 -4.80 7.47 -1.09
CA PHE A 79 -4.58 8.92 -1.19
C PHE A 79 -4.53 9.51 0.23
N PRO A 80 -3.38 10.00 0.74
CA PRO A 80 -3.38 10.78 1.97
C PRO A 80 -4.20 12.06 1.76
N PRO A 81 -4.97 12.52 2.77
CA PRO A 81 -5.03 12.00 4.13
C PRO A 81 -5.87 10.71 4.28
N VAL A 82 -5.42 9.82 5.18
CA VAL A 82 -6.08 8.55 5.51
C VAL A 82 -6.86 8.69 6.81
N THR A 83 -8.11 8.25 6.86
CA THR A 83 -8.95 8.35 8.07
C THR A 83 -8.98 7.05 8.86
N TYR A 84 -9.34 7.14 10.15
CA TYR A 84 -9.53 5.98 11.02
C TYR A 84 -10.45 4.91 10.41
N GLN A 85 -11.55 5.33 9.78
CA GLN A 85 -12.52 4.40 9.18
C GLN A 85 -11.90 3.57 8.07
N GLN A 86 -10.92 4.10 7.35
CA GLN A 86 -10.24 3.40 6.26
C GLN A 86 -9.23 2.37 6.78
N ILE A 87 -8.58 2.64 7.91
CA ILE A 87 -7.61 1.71 8.53
C ILE A 87 -8.22 0.77 9.55
N TYR A 88 -9.51 0.92 9.88
CA TYR A 88 -10.18 0.17 10.94
C TYR A 88 -9.94 -1.34 10.85
N MET A 89 -10.15 -1.94 9.69
CA MET A 89 -10.02 -3.40 9.49
C MET A 89 -8.55 -3.88 9.48
N HIS A 90 -7.60 -2.97 9.45
CA HIS A 90 -6.16 -3.25 9.42
C HIS A 90 -5.50 -3.16 10.80
N LEU A 91 -6.24 -2.67 11.81
CA LEU A 91 -5.80 -2.64 13.20
C LEU A 91 -6.18 -3.95 13.89
N VAL A 92 -5.32 -4.39 14.80
CA VAL A 92 -5.44 -5.65 15.55
C VAL A 92 -5.65 -5.37 17.03
N SER A 93 -4.96 -4.36 17.59
CA SER A 93 -5.04 -4.03 19.00
C SER A 93 -6.12 -3.00 19.32
N GLU A 94 -6.86 -3.23 20.41
CA GLU A 94 -7.87 -2.29 20.91
C GLU A 94 -7.25 -0.92 21.23
N GLU A 95 -6.00 -0.92 21.72
CA GLU A 95 -5.29 0.32 22.00
C GLU A 95 -4.94 1.10 20.71
N ALA A 96 -4.56 0.42 19.63
CA ALA A 96 -4.39 1.06 18.34
C ALA A 96 -5.71 1.62 17.80
N HIS A 97 -6.82 0.92 17.97
CA HIS A 97 -8.15 1.44 17.63
C HIS A 97 -8.47 2.73 18.40
N ARG A 98 -8.30 2.73 19.72
CA ARG A 98 -8.55 3.89 20.59
C ARG A 98 -7.70 5.09 20.20
N VAL A 99 -6.39 4.88 20.03
CA VAL A 99 -5.44 5.94 19.64
C VAL A 99 -5.78 6.47 18.25
N ALA A 100 -6.07 5.58 17.30
CA ALA A 100 -6.35 5.99 15.94
C ALA A 100 -7.67 6.75 15.81
N GLN A 101 -8.68 6.37 16.58
CA GLN A 101 -9.95 7.11 16.66
C GLN A 101 -9.75 8.52 17.23
N ASN A 102 -8.87 8.69 18.22
CA ASN A 102 -8.56 9.99 18.81
C ASN A 102 -7.79 10.91 17.84
N ILE A 103 -6.95 10.34 16.98
CA ILE A 103 -6.22 11.08 15.94
C ILE A 103 -7.17 11.45 14.79
N GLY A 104 -8.04 10.52 14.38
CA GLY A 104 -9.02 10.70 13.33
C GLY A 104 -8.43 10.64 11.91
N THR A 105 -7.44 11.49 11.63
CA THR A 105 -6.84 11.64 10.29
C THR A 105 -5.31 11.56 10.32
N PHE A 106 -4.76 10.79 9.39
CA PHE A 106 -3.34 10.50 9.25
C PHE A 106 -2.81 11.03 7.93
N HIS A 107 -1.60 11.57 8.02
CA HIS A 107 -0.88 12.06 6.87
C HIS A 107 0.38 11.22 6.67
N VAL A 108 0.71 11.04 5.40
CA VAL A 108 1.84 10.24 4.95
C VAL A 108 2.83 11.21 4.35
N TYR A 109 3.98 11.38 4.99
CA TYR A 109 5.02 12.29 4.56
C TYR A 109 6.27 11.51 4.17
N ARG A 110 7.12 12.12 3.33
CA ARG A 110 8.47 11.60 3.16
C ARG A 110 9.33 12.00 4.34
N GLU A 111 10.26 11.14 4.73
CA GLU A 111 11.12 11.36 5.89
C GLU A 111 11.93 12.66 5.77
N GLN A 112 12.37 13.00 4.55
CA GLN A 112 13.11 14.24 4.24
C GLN A 112 12.27 15.49 4.57
N ASP A 113 10.97 15.47 4.24
CA ASP A 113 10.07 16.61 4.42
C ASP A 113 9.76 16.85 5.90
N ILE A 114 9.59 15.77 6.68
CA ILE A 114 9.40 15.88 8.13
C ILE A 114 10.66 16.40 8.82
N ARG A 115 11.84 15.90 8.46
CA ARG A 115 13.10 16.36 9.09
C ARG A 115 13.29 17.85 8.88
N ALA A 116 13.09 18.35 7.66
CA ALA A 116 13.19 19.77 7.36
C ALA A 116 12.19 20.61 8.17
N TYR A 117 10.94 20.14 8.29
CA TYR A 117 9.92 20.81 9.09
C TYR A 117 10.22 20.80 10.59
N LEU A 118 10.69 19.68 11.14
CA LEU A 118 11.09 19.58 12.55
C LEU A 118 12.28 20.49 12.86
N ASP A 119 13.28 20.53 11.97
CA ASP A 119 14.43 21.42 12.09
C ASP A 119 14.01 22.89 12.06
N GLU A 120 13.06 23.27 11.20
CA GLU A 120 12.50 24.63 11.14
C GLU A 120 11.74 24.98 12.43
N VAL A 121 10.90 24.08 12.94
CA VAL A 121 10.16 24.28 14.20
C VAL A 121 11.10 24.42 15.39
N ASP A 122 12.15 23.62 15.46
CA ASP A 122 13.15 23.70 16.53
C ASP A 122 14.00 24.98 16.43
N ALA A 123 14.35 25.42 15.21
CA ALA A 123 15.02 26.70 14.99
C ALA A 123 14.15 27.88 15.45
N ILE A 124 12.85 27.86 15.14
CA ILE A 124 11.89 28.87 15.60
C ILE A 124 11.82 28.88 17.13
N ARG A 125 11.70 27.71 17.78
CA ARG A 125 11.69 27.65 19.25
C ARG A 125 12.97 28.21 19.86
N GLN A 126 14.13 27.81 19.35
CA GLN A 126 15.41 28.31 19.86
C GLN A 126 15.56 29.82 19.71
N SER A 127 15.00 30.41 18.65
CA SER A 127 14.97 31.86 18.47
C SER A 127 14.04 32.56 19.47
N GLN A 128 12.91 31.95 19.83
CA GLN A 128 11.96 32.49 20.80
C GLN A 128 12.43 32.40 22.25
N PHE A 129 13.27 31.42 22.60
CA PHE A 129 13.84 31.30 23.95
C PHE A 129 15.12 32.14 24.16
N ARG A 130 15.65 32.78 23.12
CA ARG A 130 16.86 33.63 23.19
C ARG A 130 16.58 35.13 23.06
N GLY A 131 15.33 35.54 22.83
CA GLY A 131 14.91 36.94 22.78
C GLY A 131 14.00 37.30 23.94
#